data_AF-A0A4Y8RTW8-F1
#
_entry.id   AF-A0A4Y8RTW8-F1
#
_cell.length_a   1.000
_cell.length_b   1.000
_cell.length_c   1.000
_cell.angle_alpha   90.00
_cell.angle_beta   90.00
_cell.angle_gamma   90.00
#
_symmetry.space_group_name_H-M   'P 1'
#
loop_
_entity.id
_entity.type
_entity.pdbx_description
1 polymer ?
#
loop_
_entity_poly.entity_id
_entity_poly.type
_entity_poly.pdbx_seq_one_letter_code
_entity_poly.pdbx_strand_id
1 'polypeptide(L)'
;MASDTARDTLQRLNEAGAAIRDARTGVERMIGEGVGDATAAAGHAATGVDPFVFHFAIFILAIFVGYYVVWSVTPALHTPLMSVTNAISSVIVVGALLAVGLSASGLATGFGFVALILASVNIFGGFLVTQRMLGMYKKKSK
;
A
#
# COMPACT_ATOMS: atom_id res chain seq x y z
N MET A 1 39.28 26.49 -21.44
CA MET A 1 39.26 25.01 -21.54
C MET A 1 38.83 24.34 -20.25
N ALA A 2 39.58 24.36 -19.14
CA ALA A 2 39.14 23.73 -17.88
C ALA A 2 37.85 24.36 -17.29
N SER A 3 37.65 25.67 -17.48
CA SER A 3 36.44 26.40 -17.09
C SER A 3 35.21 26.04 -17.90
N ASP A 4 35.38 25.61 -19.15
CA ASP A 4 34.29 25.38 -20.09
C ASP A 4 33.75 23.96 -19.92
N THR A 5 34.64 22.99 -19.66
CA THR A 5 34.26 21.65 -19.22
C THR A 5 33.53 21.67 -17.88
N ALA A 6 33.95 22.52 -16.93
CA ALA A 6 33.27 22.68 -15.64
C ALA A 6 31.87 23.31 -15.78
N ARG A 7 31.69 24.23 -16.74
CA ARG A 7 30.38 24.80 -17.06
C ARG A 7 29.47 23.79 -17.75
N ASP A 8 30.02 22.97 -18.64
CA ASP A 8 29.27 21.90 -19.33
C ASP A 8 28.81 20.81 -18.36
N THR A 9 29.65 20.41 -17.39
CA THR A 9 29.26 19.45 -16.35
C THR A 9 28.20 20.04 -15.41
N LEU A 10 28.33 21.32 -15.02
CA LEU A 10 27.30 22.01 -14.22
C LEU A 10 25.97 22.12 -14.97
N GLN A 11 26.01 22.38 -16.27
CA GLN A 11 24.82 22.44 -17.11
C GLN A 11 24.13 21.08 -17.21
N ARG A 12 24.88 20.00 -17.47
CA ARG A 12 24.36 18.62 -17.49
C ARG A 12 23.79 18.18 -16.14
N LEU A 13 24.40 18.59 -15.03
CA LEU A 13 23.88 18.33 -13.69
C LEU A 13 22.57 19.08 -13.42
N ASN A 14 22.45 20.32 -13.90
CA ASN A 14 21.23 21.10 -13.77
C ASN A 14 20.09 20.53 -14.64
N GLU A 15 20.41 20.07 -15.85
CA GLU A 15 19.48 19.37 -16.76
C GLU A 15 19.03 18.02 -16.18
N ALA A 16 19.95 17.22 -15.63
CA ALA A 16 19.62 15.98 -14.93
C ALA A 16 18.75 16.23 -13.69
N GLY A 17 19.06 17.27 -12.91
CA GLY A 17 18.25 17.68 -11.76
C GLY A 17 16.86 18.21 -12.15
N ALA A 18 16.71 18.80 -13.35
CA ALA A 18 15.40 19.16 -13.90
C ALA A 18 14.61 17.92 -14.32
N ALA A 19 15.24 16.95 -14.99
CA ALA A 19 14.60 15.70 -15.39
C ALA A 19 14.11 14.86 -14.20
N ILE A 20 14.86 14.82 -13.09
CA ILE A 20 14.46 14.13 -11.86
C ILE A 20 13.25 14.82 -11.21
N ARG A 21 13.22 16.15 -11.20
CA ARG A 21 12.07 16.92 -10.68
C ARG A 21 10.83 16.67 -11.52
N ASP A 22 10.98 16.65 -12.84
CA ASP A 22 9.88 16.43 -13.79
C ASP A 22 9.31 15.00 -13.68
N ALA A 23 10.19 14.01 -13.53
CA ALA A 23 9.81 12.62 -13.24
C ALA A 23 9.07 12.50 -11.90
N ARG A 24 9.51 13.22 -10.85
CA ARG A 24 8.83 13.26 -9.55
C ARG A 24 7.43 13.85 -9.66
N THR A 25 7.25 14.95 -10.39
CA THR A 25 5.92 15.55 -10.62
C THR A 25 5.02 14.68 -11.50
N GLY A 26 5.58 13.97 -12.49
CA GLY A 26 4.83 13.01 -13.31
C GLY A 26 4.35 11.81 -12.49
N VAL A 27 5.19 11.29 -11.59
CA VAL A 27 4.81 10.28 -10.60
C VAL A 27 3.73 10.85 -9.68
N GLU A 28 3.93 12.00 -9.04
CA GLU A 28 2.94 12.66 -8.16
C GLU A 28 1.56 12.80 -8.82
N ARG A 29 1.51 13.06 -10.13
CA ARG A 29 0.25 13.14 -10.90
C ARG A 29 -0.43 11.78 -11.07
N MET A 30 0.33 10.72 -11.36
CA MET A 30 -0.20 9.35 -11.48
C MET A 30 -0.65 8.74 -10.15
N ILE A 31 -0.03 9.10 -9.02
CA ILE A 31 -0.44 8.62 -7.69
C ILE A 31 -1.49 9.53 -7.03
N GLY A 32 -1.52 10.83 -7.37
CA GLY A 32 -2.58 11.75 -6.95
C GLY A 32 -3.91 11.47 -7.64
N GLU A 33 -3.88 10.99 -8.88
CA GLU A 33 -4.99 10.29 -9.53
C GLU A 33 -5.01 8.83 -9.05
N GLY A 34 -5.31 8.62 -7.77
CA GLY A 34 -5.55 7.27 -7.26
C GLY A 34 -6.57 6.59 -8.19
N VAL A 35 -6.19 5.45 -8.79
CA VAL A 35 -7.07 4.69 -9.70
C VAL A 35 -8.43 4.38 -9.05
N GLY A 36 -8.49 4.33 -7.71
CA GLY A 36 -9.71 4.26 -6.91
C GLY A 36 -10.49 5.58 -6.79
N ASP A 37 -9.82 6.72 -6.72
CA ASP A 37 -10.45 8.04 -6.66
C ASP A 37 -11.06 8.43 -8.01
N ALA A 38 -10.43 8.06 -9.13
CA ALA A 38 -11.01 8.34 -10.46
C ALA A 38 -12.26 7.48 -10.76
N THR A 39 -12.25 6.20 -10.36
CA THR A 39 -13.43 5.33 -10.51
C THR A 39 -14.53 5.68 -9.49
N ALA A 40 -14.17 6.03 -8.26
CA ALA A 40 -15.11 6.55 -7.28
C ALA A 40 -15.69 7.89 -7.73
N ALA A 41 -14.86 8.86 -8.14
CA ALA A 41 -15.31 10.16 -8.63
C ALA A 41 -16.21 10.06 -9.87
N ALA A 42 -15.94 9.13 -10.79
CA ALA A 42 -16.81 8.87 -11.92
C ALA A 42 -18.21 8.36 -11.49
N GLY A 43 -18.29 7.54 -10.44
CA GLY A 43 -19.55 7.13 -9.83
C GLY A 43 -20.27 8.25 -9.05
N HIS A 44 -19.51 9.14 -8.41
CA HIS A 44 -20.08 10.26 -7.62
C HIS A 44 -20.58 11.40 -8.48
N ALA A 45 -19.86 11.76 -9.55
CA ALA A 45 -20.29 12.76 -10.51
C ALA A 45 -21.62 12.39 -11.19
N ALA A 46 -21.93 11.10 -11.28
CA ALA A 46 -23.18 10.59 -11.84
C ALA A 46 -24.35 10.53 -10.84
N THR A 47 -24.10 10.54 -9.52
CA THR A 47 -25.11 10.24 -8.49
C THR A 47 -25.36 11.37 -7.47
N GLY A 48 -24.46 12.36 -7.38
CA GLY A 48 -24.59 13.49 -6.44
C GLY A 48 -24.46 13.13 -4.97
N VAL A 49 -23.96 11.93 -4.66
CA VAL A 49 -23.72 11.46 -3.28
C VAL A 49 -22.42 12.07 -2.75
N ASP A 50 -22.39 12.43 -1.47
CA ASP A 50 -21.19 12.95 -0.82
C ASP A 50 -20.07 11.88 -0.71
N PRO A 51 -18.80 12.21 -1.00
CA PRO A 51 -17.67 11.28 -0.88
C PRO A 51 -17.60 10.54 0.45
N PHE A 52 -17.91 11.21 1.57
CA PHE A 52 -17.91 10.58 2.86
C PHE A 52 -19.00 9.49 2.96
N VAL A 53 -20.22 9.80 2.50
CA VAL A 53 -21.36 8.86 2.55
C VAL A 53 -21.07 7.61 1.73
N PHE A 54 -20.42 7.75 0.58
CA PHE A 54 -20.02 6.61 -0.24
C PHE A 54 -18.95 5.74 0.40
N HIS A 55 -17.86 6.34 0.92
CA HIS A 55 -16.82 5.59 1.62
C HIS A 55 -17.39 4.91 2.88
N PHE A 56 -18.33 5.57 3.56
CA PHE A 56 -19.04 5.01 4.70
C PHE A 56 -19.94 3.84 4.30
N ALA A 57 -20.63 3.91 3.16
CA ALA A 57 -21.41 2.80 2.63
C ALA A 57 -20.51 1.59 2.29
N ILE A 58 -19.35 1.82 1.65
CA ILE A 58 -18.35 0.76 1.39
C ILE A 58 -17.86 0.16 2.71
N PHE A 59 -17.57 0.99 3.72
CA PHE A 59 -17.13 0.52 5.03
C PHE A 59 -18.17 -0.41 5.67
N ILE A 60 -19.45 -0.02 5.67
CA ILE A 60 -20.54 -0.86 6.20
C ILE A 60 -20.66 -2.17 5.40
N LEU A 61 -20.61 -2.10 4.07
CA LEU A 61 -20.69 -3.28 3.21
C LEU A 61 -19.52 -4.24 3.47
N ALA A 62 -18.32 -3.70 3.66
CA ALA A 62 -17.12 -4.48 3.97
C ALA A 62 -17.23 -5.21 5.33
N ILE A 63 -17.89 -4.61 6.34
CA ILE A 63 -18.17 -5.29 7.62
C ILE A 63 -19.07 -6.51 7.39
N PHE A 64 -20.16 -6.36 6.63
CA PHE A 64 -21.04 -7.47 6.32
C PHE A 64 -20.30 -8.58 5.58
N VAL A 65 -19.53 -8.24 4.56
CA VAL A 65 -18.72 -9.22 3.81
C VAL A 65 -17.74 -9.93 4.74
N GLY A 66 -17.01 -9.20 5.59
CA GLY A 66 -16.07 -9.77 6.54
C GLY A 66 -16.72 -10.76 7.51
N TYR A 67 -17.91 -10.42 8.02
CA TYR A 67 -18.70 -11.31 8.88
C TYR A 67 -19.04 -12.63 8.19
N TYR A 68 -19.62 -12.58 6.98
CA TYR A 68 -20.00 -13.79 6.25
C TYR A 68 -18.79 -14.65 5.84
N VAL A 69 -17.65 -14.02 5.51
CA VAL A 69 -16.41 -14.72 5.15
C VAL A 69 -15.84 -15.50 6.34
N VAL A 70 -15.80 -14.88 7.54
CA VAL A 70 -15.23 -15.55 8.73
C VAL A 70 -16.19 -16.58 9.31
N TRP A 71 -17.50 -16.36 9.25
CA TRP A 71 -18.46 -17.29 9.83
C TRP A 71 -18.57 -18.62 9.06
N SER A 72 -18.21 -18.62 7.78
CA SER A 72 -18.34 -19.79 6.90
C SER A 72 -17.13 -20.73 6.91
N VAL A 73 -16.27 -20.68 7.95
CA VAL A 73 -15.07 -21.53 8.05
C VAL A 73 -15.28 -22.76 8.93
N THR A 74 -14.59 -23.85 8.59
CA THR A 74 -14.59 -25.08 9.39
C THR A 74 -13.92 -24.86 10.75
N PRO A 75 -14.44 -25.39 11.88
CA PRO A 75 -13.89 -25.13 13.22
C PRO A 75 -12.40 -25.46 13.40
N ALA A 76 -11.90 -26.45 12.66
CA ALA A 76 -10.49 -26.82 12.67
C ALA A 76 -9.55 -25.72 12.11
N LEU A 77 -10.10 -24.71 11.42
CA LEU A 77 -9.35 -23.67 10.75
C LEU A 77 -9.35 -22.33 11.50
N HIS A 78 -9.98 -22.21 12.68
CA HIS A 78 -9.96 -20.94 13.43
C HIS A 78 -8.55 -20.46 13.78
N THR A 79 -7.67 -21.38 14.19
CA THR A 79 -6.27 -21.04 14.53
C THR A 79 -5.46 -20.62 13.29
N PRO A 80 -5.50 -21.36 12.15
CA PRO A 80 -4.96 -20.85 10.89
C PRO A 80 -5.57 -19.53 10.42
N LEU A 81 -6.89 -19.35 10.56
CA LEU A 81 -7.59 -18.13 10.15
C LEU A 81 -7.14 -16.92 10.96
N MET A 82 -6.91 -17.09 12.26
CA MET A 82 -6.34 -16.04 13.11
C MET A 82 -4.97 -15.57 12.58
N SER A 83 -4.13 -16.50 12.12
CA SER A 83 -2.83 -16.17 11.52
C SER A 83 -2.97 -15.44 10.18
N VAL A 84 -3.94 -15.85 9.35
CA VAL A 84 -4.26 -15.16 8.08
C VAL A 84 -4.75 -13.74 8.33
N THR A 85 -5.65 -13.52 9.29
CA THR A 85 -6.14 -12.18 9.61
C THR A 85 -5.04 -11.28 10.13
N ASN A 86 -4.05 -11.84 10.84
CA ASN A 86 -2.85 -11.09 11.22
C ASN A 86 -2.04 -10.64 10.00
N ALA A 87 -1.82 -11.53 9.03
CA ALA A 87 -1.16 -11.17 7.77
C ALA A 87 -1.94 -10.11 6.97
N ILE A 88 -3.27 -10.24 6.86
CA ILE A 88 -4.13 -9.29 6.13
C ILE A 88 -4.13 -7.90 6.77
N SER A 89 -4.02 -7.82 8.10
CA SER A 89 -3.93 -6.52 8.81
C SER A 89 -2.73 -5.66 8.37
N SER A 90 -1.75 -6.25 7.67
CA SER A 90 -0.60 -5.54 7.10
C SER A 90 -0.92 -4.63 5.91
N VAL A 91 -2.19 -4.39 5.58
CA VAL A 91 -2.63 -3.37 4.61
C VAL A 91 -2.04 -1.97 4.89
N ILE A 92 -1.63 -1.74 6.15
CA ILE A 92 -0.90 -0.56 6.62
C ILE A 92 0.37 -0.27 5.79
N VAL A 93 0.96 -1.27 5.12
CA VAL A 93 2.11 -1.10 4.22
C VAL A 93 1.85 -0.06 3.12
N VAL A 94 0.61 0.06 2.65
CA VAL A 94 0.22 1.07 1.65
C VAL A 94 0.40 2.47 2.21
N GLY A 95 -0.06 2.71 3.45
CA GLY A 95 0.13 3.99 4.13
C GLY A 95 1.60 4.32 4.40
N ALA A 96 2.40 3.31 4.78
CA ALA A 96 3.83 3.49 4.98
C ALA A 96 4.57 3.86 3.68
N LEU A 97 4.22 3.22 2.55
CA LEU A 97 4.78 3.56 1.25
C LEU A 97 4.42 4.98 0.80
N LEU A 98 3.17 5.40 1.02
CA LEU A 98 2.76 6.79 0.75
C LEU A 98 3.54 7.77 1.63
N ALA A 99 3.70 7.47 2.92
CA ALA A 99 4.47 8.31 3.85
C ALA A 99 5.96 8.41 3.46
N VAL A 100 6.58 7.36 2.92
CA VAL A 100 7.98 7.42 2.45
C VAL A 100 8.09 8.12 1.09
N GLY A 101 7.20 7.80 0.16
CA GLY A 101 7.31 8.22 -1.25
C GLY A 101 6.82 9.63 -1.54
N LEU A 102 5.84 10.14 -0.79
CA LEU A 102 5.20 11.44 -1.05
C LEU A 102 5.55 12.52 -0.02
N SER A 103 6.14 12.17 1.12
CA SER A 103 6.39 13.16 2.18
C SER A 103 7.50 14.13 1.80
N ALA A 104 7.20 15.43 1.94
CA ALA A 104 8.19 16.50 1.85
C ALA A 104 8.97 16.72 3.17
N SER A 105 8.49 16.16 4.28
CA SER A 105 9.12 16.26 5.60
C SER A 105 9.99 15.05 5.90
N GLY A 106 11.26 15.27 6.23
CA GLY A 106 12.21 14.20 6.57
C GLY A 106 11.79 13.37 7.79
N LEU A 107 11.00 13.94 8.71
CA LEU A 107 10.44 13.19 9.84
C LEU A 107 9.37 12.19 9.38
N ALA A 108 8.48 12.60 8.47
CA ALA A 108 7.44 11.73 7.95
C ALA A 108 8.04 10.58 7.11
N THR A 109 9.08 10.88 6.33
CA THR A 109 9.86 9.84 5.62
C THR A 109 10.55 8.88 6.60
N GLY A 110 11.14 9.40 7.68
CA GLY A 110 11.79 8.58 8.71
C GLY A 110 10.82 7.63 9.42
N PHE A 111 9.68 8.14 9.89
CA PHE A 111 8.64 7.31 10.52
C PHE A 111 7.98 6.36 9.51
N GLY A 112 7.77 6.79 8.27
CA GLY A 112 7.28 5.94 7.19
C GLY A 112 8.22 4.77 6.90
N PHE A 113 9.54 5.00 6.94
CA PHE A 113 10.53 3.94 6.74
C PHE A 113 10.50 2.90 7.87
N VAL A 114 10.40 3.35 9.13
CA VAL A 114 10.22 2.44 10.27
C VAL A 114 8.91 1.66 10.15
N ALA A 115 7.81 2.34 9.80
CA ALA A 115 6.52 1.70 9.58
C ALA A 115 6.57 0.65 8.45
N LEU A 116 7.34 0.91 7.39
CA LEU A 116 7.52 -0.01 6.27
C LEU A 116 8.27 -1.29 6.70
N ILE A 117 9.30 -1.15 7.54
CA ILE A 117 10.02 -2.30 8.12
C ILE A 117 9.07 -3.13 8.98
N LEU A 118 8.34 -2.49 9.90
CA LEU A 118 7.41 -3.17 10.79
C LEU A 118 6.28 -3.87 10.02
N ALA A 119 5.72 -3.20 9.00
CA ALA A 119 4.71 -3.79 8.13
C ALA A 119 5.26 -5.02 7.38
N SER A 120 6.49 -4.94 6.87
CA SER A 120 7.14 -6.07 6.20
C SER A 120 7.29 -7.28 7.13
N VAL A 121 7.70 -7.08 8.38
CA VAL A 121 7.81 -8.17 9.37
C VAL A 121 6.44 -8.83 9.59
N ASN A 122 5.36 -8.05 9.68
CA ASN A 122 4.01 -8.59 9.85
C ASN A 122 3.55 -9.41 8.61
N ILE A 123 3.79 -8.91 7.40
CA ILE A 123 3.52 -9.62 6.14
C ILE A 123 4.25 -10.97 6.13
N PHE A 124 5.57 -10.94 6.21
CA PHE A 124 6.37 -12.16 6.07
C PHE A 124 6.17 -13.13 7.23
N GLY A 125 6.09 -12.62 8.47
CA GLY A 125 5.84 -13.42 9.66
C GLY A 125 4.46 -14.07 9.63
N GLY A 126 3.41 -13.30 9.30
CA GLY A 126 2.04 -13.78 9.23
C GLY A 126 1.85 -14.88 8.17
N PHE A 127 2.38 -14.68 6.97
CA PHE A 127 2.26 -15.67 5.90
C PHE A 127 3.11 -16.93 6.12
N LEU A 128 4.32 -16.81 6.68
CA LEU A 128 5.18 -17.98 6.97
C LEU A 128 4.58 -18.87 8.05
N VAL A 129 4.02 -18.27 9.11
CA VAL A 129 3.34 -19.02 10.18
C VAL A 129 2.07 -19.67 9.64
N THR A 130 1.26 -18.95 8.87
CA THR A 130 0.06 -19.48 8.23
C THR A 130 0.39 -20.70 7.35
N GLN A 131 1.44 -20.61 6.52
CA GLN A 131 1.85 -21.72 5.65
C GLN A 131 2.28 -22.95 6.45
N ARG A 132 3.01 -22.77 7.56
CA ARG A 132 3.35 -23.87 8.47
C ARG A 132 2.10 -24.48 9.09
N MET A 133 1.14 -23.66 9.52
CA MET A 133 -0.11 -24.13 10.12
C MET A 133 -0.97 -24.92 9.13
N LEU A 134 -1.15 -24.41 7.91
CA LEU A 134 -1.90 -25.10 6.84
C LEU A 134 -1.15 -26.34 6.30
N GLY A 135 0.18 -26.33 6.35
CA GLY A 135 1.01 -27.47 5.97
C GLY A 135 0.78 -28.72 6.82
N MET A 136 0.32 -28.55 8.07
CA MET A 136 -0.01 -29.68 8.97
C MET A 136 -1.31 -30.40 8.59
N TYR A 137 -2.15 -29.79 7.73
CA TYR A 137 -3.38 -30.41 7.23
C TYR A 137 -3.21 -31.10 5.86
N LYS A 138 -2.02 -30.98 5.24
CA LYS A 138 -1.72 -31.70 4.00
C LYS A 138 -1.41 -33.16 4.33
N LYS A 139 -2.16 -34.09 3.71
CA LYS A 139 -1.85 -35.53 3.78
C LYS A 139 -0.44 -35.75 3.23
N LYS A 140 0.40 -36.46 3.99
CA LYS A 140 1.77 -36.82 3.55
C LYS A 140 1.66 -37.52 2.20
N SER A 141 2.27 -36.95 1.15
CA SER A 141 2.41 -37.67 -0.13
C SER A 141 3.15 -38.97 0.18
N LYS A 142 2.57 -40.08 -0.25
CA LYS A 142 3.17 -41.40 -0.11
C LYS A 142 4.35 -41.53 -1.05
#